data_AF-A5DVQ6-F1
#
_entry.id   AF-A5DVQ6-F1
#
_cell.length_a   1.000
_cell.length_b   1.000
_cell.length_c   1.000
_cell.angle_alpha   90.00
_cell.angle_beta   90.00
_cell.angle_gamma   90.00
#
_symmetry.space_group_name_H-M   'P 1'
#
loop_
_entity.id
_entity.type
_entity.pdbx_description
1 polymer ?
#
loop_
_entity_poly.entity_id
_entity_poly.type
_entity_poly.pdbx_seq_one_letter_code
_entity_poly.pdbx_strand_id
1 'polypeptide(L)'
;MFRTLIRSLRQPSIYKATPSVRCLASTPVFRFPETSEQSTSLTQAPLSTPSTESKKLKSKPIVEPRTRHNTHTLEEFLTLIGRNCIEHSDVFEGSLEKFLKTSSLEMKEAGIETRTRRYLLRWRHKFVNDLEPLREHKRGKKRNGGERKQKAVLGVRRAKKKLEERNEYNRLEAEAEARGERVF
;
A
#
# COMPACT_ATOMS: atom_id res chain seq x y z
N MET A 1 55.08 18.87 28.08
CA MET A 1 54.49 19.19 29.39
C MET A 1 53.45 20.26 29.13
N PHE A 2 52.14 19.97 29.08
CA PHE A 2 51.26 19.89 30.24
C PHE A 2 50.13 18.88 30.02
N ARG A 3 49.79 18.22 31.13
CA ARG A 3 48.77 17.18 31.30
C ARG A 3 47.40 17.82 31.59
N THR A 4 46.36 16.99 31.39
CA THR A 4 45.02 16.97 32.02
C THR A 4 44.01 18.06 31.66
N LEU A 5 42.87 17.65 31.09
CA LEU A 5 41.63 17.46 31.88
C LEU A 5 40.57 16.70 31.07
N ILE A 6 40.30 15.48 31.52
CA ILE A 6 39.20 14.61 31.12
C ILE A 6 37.91 15.20 31.70
N ARG A 7 36.96 15.63 30.85
CA ARG A 7 35.60 15.96 31.29
C ARG A 7 34.63 14.88 30.82
N SER A 8 34.57 13.84 31.63
CA SER A 8 33.48 12.86 31.67
C SER A 8 32.16 13.59 31.95
N LEU A 9 31.29 13.66 30.96
CA LEU A 9 29.89 14.07 31.14
C LEU A 9 28.99 12.84 30.95
N ARG A 10 28.77 12.24 32.10
CA ARG A 10 27.80 11.20 32.46
C ARG A 10 26.40 11.62 31.99
N GLN A 11 25.82 10.81 31.10
CA GLN A 11 24.42 10.90 30.68
C GLN A 11 23.48 10.68 31.88
N PRO A 12 22.44 11.49 32.11
CA PRO A 12 21.35 11.11 33.00
C PRO A 12 20.38 10.17 32.27
N SER A 13 20.31 8.92 32.75
CA SER A 13 19.31 7.96 32.31
C SER A 13 17.93 8.36 32.84
N ILE A 14 17.07 8.86 31.96
CA ILE A 14 15.66 9.14 32.30
C ILE A 14 14.83 7.88 32.00
N TYR A 15 14.90 6.88 32.88
CA TYR A 15 13.89 5.82 32.91
C TYR A 15 12.62 6.39 33.55
N LYS A 16 11.61 6.70 32.74
CA LYS A 16 10.26 7.00 33.25
C LYS A 16 9.59 5.68 33.59
N ALA A 17 9.41 5.44 34.89
CA ALA A 17 8.60 4.36 35.43
C ALA A 17 7.16 4.46 34.90
N THR A 18 6.65 3.35 34.35
CA THR A 18 5.25 3.20 33.96
C THR A 18 4.40 2.88 35.18
N PRO A 19 3.32 3.62 35.47
CA PRO A 19 2.35 3.17 36.46
C PRO A 19 1.52 2.01 35.89
N SER A 20 1.67 0.85 36.53
CA SER A 20 0.78 -0.30 36.45
C SER A 20 -0.56 0.09 37.05
N VAL A 21 -1.59 0.24 36.22
CA VAL A 21 -2.97 0.42 36.68
C VAL A 21 -3.73 -0.85 36.29
N ARG A 22 -3.87 -1.75 37.26
CA ARG A 22 -4.83 -2.86 37.20
C ARG A 22 -6.21 -2.27 37.44
N CYS A 23 -6.97 -2.02 36.37
CA CYS A 23 -8.40 -1.75 36.46
C CYS A 23 -9.16 -3.05 36.24
N LEU A 24 -9.49 -3.73 37.34
CA LEU A 24 -10.56 -4.73 37.35
C LEU A 24 -11.89 -3.96 37.36
N ALA A 25 -12.48 -3.75 36.19
CA ALA A 25 -13.82 -3.19 36.07
C ALA A 25 -14.79 -4.29 35.63
N SER A 26 -15.60 -4.69 36.60
CA SER A 26 -16.81 -5.50 36.52
C SER A 26 -17.66 -5.16 35.29
N THR A 27 -17.96 -6.15 34.45
CA THR A 27 -18.91 -6.02 33.34
C THR A 27 -20.34 -6.01 33.88
N PRO A 28 -21.15 -4.96 33.63
CA PRO A 28 -22.58 -5.04 33.90
C PRO A 28 -23.25 -5.91 32.83
N VAL A 29 -23.95 -6.96 33.29
CA VAL A 29 -24.83 -7.80 32.48
C VAL A 29 -25.97 -6.92 31.96
N PHE A 30 -25.91 -6.58 30.67
CA PHE A 30 -26.95 -5.81 29.99
C PHE A 30 -28.10 -6.76 29.63
N ARG A 31 -29.17 -6.75 30.43
CA ARG A 31 -30.40 -7.52 30.17
C ARG A 31 -31.26 -6.77 29.16
N PHE A 32 -31.35 -7.33 27.96
CA PHE A 32 -32.20 -6.81 26.88
C PHE A 32 -33.69 -6.96 27.26
N PRO A 33 -34.53 -5.92 27.08
CA PRO A 33 -35.97 -6.09 27.14
C PRO A 33 -36.46 -6.78 25.86
N GLU A 34 -37.21 -7.84 26.08
CA GLU A 34 -37.94 -8.64 25.10
C GLU A 34 -39.08 -7.78 24.51
N THR A 35 -38.88 -7.28 23.28
CA THR A 35 -39.94 -6.57 22.56
C THR A 35 -40.83 -7.59 21.86
N SER A 36 -42.07 -7.66 22.35
CA SER A 36 -43.20 -8.39 21.77
C SER A 36 -43.38 -8.08 20.28
N GLU A 37 -43.53 -9.13 19.48
CA GLU A 37 -43.87 -9.06 18.07
C GLU A 37 -45.25 -8.44 17.85
N GLN A 38 -45.33 -7.41 17.02
CA GLN A 38 -46.56 -7.02 16.35
C GLN A 38 -46.37 -7.16 14.85
N SER A 39 -47.11 -8.11 14.30
CA SER A 39 -47.20 -8.44 12.89
C SER A 39 -47.96 -7.34 12.14
N THR A 40 -47.27 -6.60 11.29
CA THR A 40 -47.89 -5.77 10.25
C THR A 40 -47.67 -6.44 8.91
N SER A 41 -48.77 -6.86 8.27
CA SER A 41 -48.81 -7.49 6.95
C SER A 41 -48.33 -6.52 5.86
N LEU A 42 -47.20 -6.84 5.24
CA LEU A 42 -46.69 -6.13 4.07
C LEU A 42 -47.40 -6.62 2.80
N THR A 43 -48.11 -5.70 2.14
CA THR A 43 -48.69 -5.87 0.81
C THR A 43 -47.57 -6.08 -0.22
N GLN A 44 -47.60 -7.19 -0.95
CA GLN A 44 -46.60 -7.51 -1.98
C GLN A 44 -46.90 -6.75 -3.28
N ALA A 45 -45.98 -5.89 -3.70
CA ALA A 45 -45.94 -5.34 -5.06
C ALA A 45 -45.01 -6.21 -5.93
N PRO A 46 -45.38 -6.54 -7.18
CA PRO A 46 -44.53 -7.35 -8.06
C PRO A 46 -43.37 -6.51 -8.62
N LEU A 47 -42.14 -6.84 -8.24
CA LEU A 47 -40.93 -6.32 -8.87
C LEU A 47 -40.69 -7.05 -10.21
N SER A 48 -40.86 -6.34 -11.32
CA SER A 48 -40.31 -6.74 -12.62
C SER A 48 -38.79 -6.49 -12.61
N THR A 49 -38.00 -7.56 -12.64
CA THR A 49 -36.54 -7.48 -12.73
C THR A 49 -36.12 -7.31 -14.20
N PRO A 50 -35.40 -6.23 -14.57
CA PRO A 50 -34.76 -6.18 -15.88
C PRO A 50 -33.58 -7.18 -15.90
N SER A 51 -33.72 -8.21 -16.73
CA SER A 51 -32.65 -9.14 -17.11
C SER A 51 -31.41 -8.36 -17.52
N THR A 52 -30.41 -8.30 -16.64
CA THR A 52 -29.13 -7.69 -16.94
C THR A 52 -28.28 -8.76 -17.63
N GLU A 53 -28.15 -8.63 -18.95
CA GLU A 53 -27.25 -9.45 -19.77
C GLU A 53 -25.85 -9.49 -19.15
N SER A 54 -25.45 -10.68 -18.72
CA SER A 54 -24.16 -10.91 -18.08
C SER A 54 -23.06 -10.81 -19.13
N LYS A 55 -22.39 -9.66 -19.19
CA LYS A 55 -21.19 -9.46 -20.03
C LYS A 55 -20.14 -10.49 -19.62
N LYS A 56 -19.87 -11.44 -20.52
CA LYS A 56 -18.89 -12.52 -20.35
C LYS A 56 -17.50 -11.91 -20.12
N LEU A 57 -17.03 -11.94 -18.87
CA LEU A 57 -15.69 -11.50 -18.51
C LEU A 57 -14.68 -12.44 -19.16
N LYS A 58 -13.80 -11.91 -20.01
CA LYS A 58 -12.64 -12.66 -20.53
C LYS A 58 -11.75 -13.03 -19.34
N SER A 59 -11.72 -14.30 -18.96
CA SER A 59 -10.77 -14.79 -17.96
C SER A 59 -9.36 -14.69 -18.52
N LYS A 60 -8.43 -14.14 -17.73
CA LYS A 60 -7.00 -14.19 -18.06
C LYS A 60 -6.56 -15.64 -18.15
N PRO A 61 -5.61 -15.98 -19.04
CA PRO A 61 -5.07 -17.34 -19.10
C PRO A 61 -4.53 -17.73 -17.71
N ILE A 62 -4.80 -18.97 -17.32
CA ILE A 62 -4.29 -19.56 -16.08
C ILE A 62 -2.79 -19.75 -16.30
N VAL A 63 -1.99 -18.80 -15.82
CA VAL A 63 -0.53 -18.93 -15.77
C VAL A 63 -0.22 -19.85 -14.60
N GLU A 64 0.59 -20.88 -14.85
CA GLU A 64 1.08 -21.79 -13.81
C GLU A 64 1.68 -21.00 -12.63
N PRO A 65 1.53 -21.50 -11.39
CA PRO A 65 2.10 -20.83 -10.24
C PRO A 65 3.61 -20.70 -10.40
N ARG A 66 4.14 -19.50 -10.20
CA ARG A 66 5.59 -19.25 -10.19
C ARG A 66 6.19 -19.86 -8.92
N THR A 67 6.52 -21.14 -8.97
CA THR A 67 7.06 -21.93 -7.86
C THR A 67 8.60 -21.87 -7.84
N ARG A 68 9.18 -22.43 -6.78
CA ARG A 68 10.63 -22.52 -6.56
C ARG A 68 11.39 -23.16 -7.73
N HIS A 69 10.77 -24.09 -8.43
CA HIS A 69 11.40 -24.80 -9.55
C HIS A 69 11.64 -23.88 -10.76
N ASN A 70 10.89 -22.78 -10.87
CA ASN A 70 10.96 -21.88 -12.02
C ASN A 70 11.95 -20.72 -11.84
N THR A 71 12.57 -20.57 -10.67
CA THR A 71 13.54 -19.50 -10.40
C THR A 71 14.89 -20.07 -10.05
N HIS A 72 15.86 -19.89 -10.93
CA HIS A 72 17.23 -20.39 -10.73
C HIS A 72 18.20 -19.26 -10.41
N THR A 73 17.92 -18.04 -10.89
CA THR A 73 18.77 -16.86 -10.64
C THR A 73 18.19 -15.95 -9.55
N LEU A 74 19.07 -15.20 -8.88
CA LEU A 74 18.64 -14.23 -7.86
C LEU A 74 17.83 -13.09 -8.49
N GLU A 75 18.24 -12.62 -9.66
CA GLU A 75 17.59 -11.52 -10.37
C GLU A 75 16.14 -11.86 -10.76
N GLU A 76 15.90 -13.09 -11.25
CA GLU A 76 14.55 -13.60 -11.47
C GLU A 76 13.73 -13.53 -10.19
N PHE A 77 14.25 -14.09 -9.08
CA PHE A 77 13.54 -14.11 -7.80
C PHE A 77 13.18 -12.70 -7.33
N LEU A 78 14.12 -11.76 -7.35
CA LEU A 78 13.92 -10.37 -6.92
C LEU A 78 12.92 -9.63 -7.83
N THR A 79 12.93 -9.94 -9.13
CA THR A 79 11.97 -9.39 -10.10
C THR A 79 10.56 -9.90 -9.85
N LEU A 80 10.39 -11.18 -9.53
CA LEU A 80 9.06 -11.77 -9.28
C LEU A 80 8.40 -11.25 -8.00
N ILE A 81 9.16 -11.09 -6.92
CA ILE A 81 8.64 -10.54 -5.66
C ILE A 81 8.35 -9.04 -5.76
N GLY A 82 8.98 -8.33 -6.71
CA GLY A 82 8.73 -6.92 -7.02
C GLY A 82 9.23 -5.94 -5.96
N ARG A 83 8.49 -4.83 -5.76
CA ARG A 83 8.81 -3.75 -4.80
C ARG A 83 10.22 -3.14 -4.92
N ASN A 84 10.74 -3.05 -6.15
CA ASN A 84 12.08 -2.55 -6.48
C ASN A 84 13.23 -3.30 -5.78
N CYS A 85 13.05 -4.58 -5.46
CA CYS A 85 14.10 -5.37 -4.81
C CYS A 85 15.31 -5.68 -5.71
N ILE A 86 15.21 -5.43 -7.02
CA ILE A 86 16.28 -5.60 -8.01
C ILE A 86 17.51 -4.72 -7.69
N GLU A 87 17.30 -3.53 -7.12
CA GLU A 87 18.37 -2.60 -6.72
C GLU A 87 19.36 -3.19 -5.71
N HIS A 88 19.00 -4.28 -5.02
CA HIS A 88 19.84 -4.94 -4.02
C HIS A 88 20.53 -6.20 -4.55
N SER A 89 20.51 -6.47 -5.85
CA SER A 89 21.21 -7.63 -6.45
C SER A 89 22.72 -7.57 -6.18
N ASP A 90 23.31 -6.39 -6.32
CA ASP A 90 24.75 -6.14 -6.19
C ASP A 90 25.29 -6.50 -4.80
N VAL A 91 24.47 -6.31 -3.77
CA VAL A 91 24.81 -6.62 -2.36
C VAL A 91 25.01 -8.12 -2.15
N PHE A 92 24.34 -8.95 -2.94
CA PHE A 92 24.39 -10.41 -2.82
C PHE A 92 25.25 -11.06 -3.91
N GLU A 93 26.04 -10.27 -4.63
CA GLU A 93 26.93 -10.74 -5.70
C GLU A 93 26.17 -11.54 -6.79
N GLY A 94 24.87 -11.28 -6.97
CA GLY A 94 24.00 -12.02 -7.90
C GLY A 94 23.71 -13.48 -7.50
N SER A 95 24.19 -13.95 -6.35
CA SER A 95 24.05 -15.35 -5.92
C SER A 95 22.82 -15.58 -5.04
N LEU A 96 21.94 -16.49 -5.48
CA LEU A 96 20.76 -16.88 -4.72
C LEU A 96 21.13 -17.59 -3.42
N GLU A 97 22.16 -18.42 -3.43
CA GLU A 97 22.60 -19.14 -2.23
C GLU A 97 23.11 -18.19 -1.14
N LYS A 98 23.84 -17.14 -1.55
CA LYS A 98 24.31 -16.09 -0.62
C LYS A 98 23.12 -15.43 0.05
N PHE A 99 22.12 -15.00 -0.74
CA PHE A 99 20.89 -14.42 -0.23
C PHE A 99 20.17 -15.33 0.78
N LEU A 100 20.03 -16.62 0.47
CA LEU A 100 19.36 -17.57 1.37
C LEU A 100 20.08 -17.71 2.72
N LYS A 101 21.42 -17.70 2.71
CA LYS A 101 22.25 -17.81 3.93
C LYS A 101 22.30 -16.52 4.75
N THR A 102 22.23 -15.35 4.12
CA THR A 102 22.46 -14.06 4.79
C THR A 102 21.55 -13.80 6.00
N SER A 103 22.13 -13.28 7.08
CA SER A 103 21.37 -12.95 8.29
C SER A 103 20.74 -11.54 8.23
N SER A 104 19.79 -11.25 9.13
CA SER A 104 19.17 -9.92 9.20
C SER A 104 20.14 -8.80 9.61
N LEU A 105 21.25 -9.15 10.27
CA LEU A 105 22.30 -8.22 10.70
C LEU A 105 23.20 -7.85 9.52
N GLU A 106 23.65 -8.83 8.75
CA GLU A 106 24.44 -8.61 7.52
C GLU A 106 23.69 -7.71 6.52
N MET A 107 22.39 -7.95 6.31
CA MET A 107 21.57 -7.10 5.44
C MET A 107 21.43 -5.67 5.97
N LYS A 108 21.54 -5.45 7.28
CA LYS A 108 21.52 -4.11 7.89
C LYS A 108 22.86 -3.40 7.67
N GLU A 109 23.97 -4.13 7.83
CA GLU A 109 25.32 -3.62 7.60
C GLU A 109 25.56 -3.27 6.13
N ALA A 110 25.01 -4.06 5.21
CA ALA A 110 25.01 -3.78 3.78
C ALA A 110 24.10 -2.60 3.35
N GLY A 111 23.43 -1.93 4.29
CA GLY A 111 22.65 -0.71 4.01
C GLY A 111 21.23 -0.93 3.46
N ILE A 112 20.67 -2.15 3.53
CA ILE A 112 19.31 -2.39 3.07
C ILE A 112 18.30 -1.77 4.05
N GLU A 113 17.36 -0.97 3.53
CA GLU A 113 16.30 -0.33 4.31
C GLU A 113 15.46 -1.36 5.07
N THR A 114 15.09 -1.03 6.31
CA THR A 114 14.43 -1.96 7.24
C THR A 114 13.14 -2.56 6.68
N ARG A 115 12.37 -1.77 5.93
CA ARG A 115 11.13 -2.23 5.30
C ARG A 115 11.38 -3.28 4.20
N THR A 116 12.40 -3.07 3.38
CA THR A 116 12.78 -3.98 2.29
C THR A 116 13.39 -5.25 2.86
N ARG A 117 14.27 -5.13 3.86
CA ARG A 117 14.86 -6.27 4.58
C ARG A 117 13.80 -7.21 5.18
N ARG A 118 12.81 -6.67 5.90
CA ARG A 118 11.70 -7.48 6.45
C ARG A 118 10.89 -8.21 5.38
N TYR A 119 10.74 -7.57 4.22
CA TYR A 119 10.01 -8.16 3.09
C TYR A 119 10.78 -9.33 2.47
N LEU A 120 12.08 -9.15 2.24
CA LEU A 120 12.98 -10.17 1.70
C LEU A 120 13.05 -11.39 2.63
N LEU A 121 13.25 -11.19 3.94
CA LEU A 121 13.29 -12.30 4.90
C LEU A 121 11.98 -13.08 4.95
N ARG A 122 10.84 -12.38 4.85
CA ARG A 122 9.52 -13.02 4.79
C ARG A 122 9.38 -13.88 3.54
N TRP A 123 9.84 -13.39 2.38
CA TRP A 123 9.81 -14.15 1.14
C TRP A 123 10.79 -15.30 1.12
N ARG A 124 12.00 -15.12 1.66
CA ARG A 124 12.96 -16.19 1.87
C ARG A 124 12.33 -17.36 2.64
N HIS A 125 11.65 -17.08 3.76
CA HIS A 125 10.97 -18.11 4.54
C HIS A 125 9.87 -18.82 3.73
N LYS A 126 9.10 -18.10 2.93
CA LYS A 126 8.08 -18.70 2.06
C LYS A 126 8.69 -19.55 0.94
N PHE A 127 9.82 -19.11 0.40
CA PHE A 127 10.54 -19.77 -0.67
C PHE A 127 11.18 -21.09 -0.20
N VAL A 128 11.82 -21.09 0.96
CA VAL A 128 12.44 -22.31 1.53
C VAL A 128 11.39 -23.37 1.89
N ASN A 129 10.24 -22.93 2.38
CA ASN A 129 9.16 -23.82 2.82
C ASN A 129 8.10 -24.08 1.72
N ASP A 130 8.30 -23.55 0.51
CA ASP A 130 7.38 -23.71 -0.63
C ASP A 130 5.91 -23.36 -0.31
N LEU A 131 5.68 -22.38 0.57
CA LEU A 131 4.35 -22.06 1.14
C LEU A 131 3.44 -21.32 0.15
N GLU A 132 4.01 -20.49 -0.72
CA GLU A 132 3.26 -19.62 -1.62
C GLU A 132 3.99 -19.44 -2.95
N PRO A 133 3.26 -19.30 -4.07
CA PRO A 133 3.86 -18.93 -5.34
C PRO A 133 4.42 -17.52 -5.30
N LEU A 134 5.58 -17.34 -5.93
CA LEU A 134 6.31 -16.07 -6.05
C LEU A 134 5.47 -15.07 -6.84
N ARG A 135 5.03 -14.03 -6.14
CA ARG A 135 4.25 -12.94 -6.72
C ARG A 135 4.45 -11.67 -5.92
N GLU A 136 4.33 -10.52 -6.57
CA GLU A 136 4.39 -9.26 -5.83
C GLU A 136 3.16 -9.10 -4.92
N HIS A 137 3.42 -8.92 -3.64
CA HIS A 137 2.38 -8.47 -2.70
C HIS A 137 2.31 -6.94 -2.77
N LYS A 138 1.39 -6.40 -3.59
CA LYS A 138 1.28 -4.94 -3.77
C LYS A 138 0.91 -4.22 -2.48
N ARG A 139 1.45 -3.02 -2.33
CA ARG A 139 1.12 -2.13 -1.20
C ARG A 139 -0.20 -1.41 -1.52
N GLY A 140 -1.06 -1.24 -0.52
CA GLY A 140 -2.27 -0.43 -0.67
C GLY A 140 -1.92 1.02 -0.99
N LYS A 141 -2.46 1.56 -2.09
CA LYS A 141 -2.34 2.97 -2.47
C LYS A 141 -3.67 3.67 -2.20
N LYS A 142 -3.62 4.83 -1.54
CA LYS A 142 -4.83 5.64 -1.31
C LYS A 142 -5.33 6.22 -2.63
N ARG A 143 -6.61 6.07 -2.91
CA ARG A 143 -7.27 6.73 -4.05
C ARG A 143 -7.56 8.18 -3.70
N ASN A 144 -7.17 9.13 -4.56
CA ASN A 144 -7.45 10.57 -4.42
C ASN A 144 -7.19 11.15 -3.02
N GLY A 145 -6.08 10.77 -2.37
CA GLY A 145 -5.71 11.26 -1.04
C GLY A 145 -6.38 10.54 0.15
N GLY A 146 -7.23 9.55 -0.12
CA GLY A 146 -8.02 8.83 0.89
C GLY A 146 -9.39 9.48 1.13
N GLU A 147 -10.22 8.82 1.94
CA GLU A 147 -11.63 9.19 2.16
C GLU A 147 -11.81 10.66 2.56
N ARG A 148 -11.14 11.11 3.63
CA ARG A 148 -11.27 12.46 4.17
C ARG A 148 -10.88 13.57 3.19
N LYS A 149 -9.86 13.35 2.36
CA LYS A 149 -9.34 14.35 1.41
C LYS A 149 -9.95 14.21 0.01
N GLN A 150 -10.75 13.18 -0.25
CA GLN A 150 -11.23 12.87 -1.60
C GLN A 150 -12.03 14.03 -2.21
N LYS A 151 -12.97 14.62 -1.47
CA LYS A 151 -13.79 15.73 -1.97
C LYS A 151 -12.95 16.96 -2.32
N ALA A 152 -12.00 17.31 -1.47
CA ALA A 152 -11.09 18.44 -1.71
C ALA A 152 -10.21 18.23 -2.94
N VAL A 153 -9.58 17.05 -3.06
CA VAL A 153 -8.72 16.70 -4.22
C VAL A 153 -9.53 16.70 -5.52
N LEU A 154 -10.75 16.16 -5.50
CA LEU A 154 -11.63 16.17 -6.66
C LEU A 154 -12.09 17.59 -7.02
N GLY A 155 -12.40 18.43 -6.02
CA GLY A 155 -12.76 19.83 -6.23
C GLY A 155 -11.64 20.62 -6.92
N VAL A 156 -10.42 20.53 -6.39
CA VAL A 156 -9.24 21.19 -6.98
C VAL A 156 -8.99 20.71 -8.42
N ARG A 157 -9.07 19.39 -8.66
CA ARG A 157 -8.89 18.84 -10.01
C ARG A 157 -9.94 19.36 -10.99
N ARG A 158 -11.21 19.43 -10.58
CA ARG A 158 -12.30 19.97 -11.42
C ARG A 158 -12.12 21.45 -11.71
N ALA A 159 -11.77 22.24 -10.70
CA ALA A 159 -11.50 23.67 -10.86
C ALA A 159 -10.35 23.93 -11.83
N LYS A 160 -9.26 23.16 -11.73
CA LYS A 160 -8.11 23.26 -12.63
C LYS A 160 -8.50 22.97 -14.08
N LYS A 161 -9.25 21.89 -14.31
CA LYS A 161 -9.74 21.52 -15.65
C LYS A 161 -10.58 22.65 -16.27
N LYS A 162 -11.46 23.27 -15.49
CA LYS A 162 -12.30 24.38 -15.95
C LYS A 162 -11.48 25.62 -16.29
N LEU A 163 -10.42 25.90 -15.54
CA LEU A 163 -9.51 27.01 -15.84
C LEU A 163 -8.71 26.74 -17.13
N GLU A 164 -8.22 25.51 -17.31
CA GLU A 164 -7.54 25.09 -18.54
C GLU A 164 -8.47 25.23 -19.76
N GLU A 165 -9.72 24.76 -19.67
CA GLU A 165 -10.73 24.91 -20.75
C GLU A 165 -10.99 26.39 -21.10
N ARG A 166 -11.07 27.26 -20.09
CA ARG A 166 -11.21 28.70 -20.31
C ARG A 166 -9.98 29.30 -20.99
N ASN A 167 -8.78 28.91 -20.56
CA ASN A 167 -7.53 29.42 -21.14
C ASN A 167 -7.37 28.96 -22.60
N GLU A 168 -7.68 27.70 -22.88
CA GLU A 168 -7.66 27.17 -24.26
C GLU A 168 -8.69 27.88 -25.14
N TYR A 169 -9.91 28.11 -24.64
CA TYR A 169 -10.91 28.89 -25.37
C TYR A 169 -10.42 30.30 -25.69
N ASN A 170 -9.92 31.03 -24.69
CA ASN A 170 -9.36 32.37 -24.89
C ASN A 170 -8.20 32.37 -25.89
N ARG A 171 -7.36 31.33 -25.85
CA ARG A 171 -6.24 31.16 -26.77
C ARG A 171 -6.75 30.94 -28.20
N LEU A 172 -7.72 30.06 -28.40
CA LEU A 172 -8.32 29.80 -29.71
C LEU A 172 -9.00 31.05 -30.27
N GLU A 173 -9.66 31.82 -29.41
CA GLU A 173 -10.23 33.12 -29.78
C GLU A 173 -9.16 34.11 -30.25
N ALA A 174 -8.06 34.25 -29.50
CA ALA A 174 -6.93 35.10 -29.89
C ALA A 174 -6.26 34.62 -31.20
N GLU A 175 -6.16 33.30 -31.40
CA GLU A 175 -5.66 32.71 -32.64
C GLU A 175 -6.61 32.94 -33.83
N ALA A 176 -7.93 32.98 -33.61
CA ALA A 176 -8.92 33.29 -34.65
C ALA A 176 -8.91 34.77 -35.05
N GLU A 177 -8.70 35.69 -34.09
CA GLU A 177 -8.47 37.11 -34.37
C GLU A 177 -7.20 37.32 -35.19
N ALA A 178 -6.09 36.66 -34.81
CA ALA A 178 -4.83 36.78 -35.52
C ALA A 178 -4.93 36.28 -36.97
N ARG A 179 -5.79 35.28 -37.23
CA ARG A 179 -6.08 34.80 -38.59
C ARG A 179 -7.07 35.68 -39.37
N GLY A 180 -7.72 36.64 -38.72
CA GLY A 180 -8.72 37.52 -39.35
C GLY A 180 -10.06 36.82 -39.66
N GLU A 181 -10.31 35.63 -39.10
CA GLU A 181 -11.52 34.83 -39.33
C GLU A 181 -12.69 35.25 -38.42
N ARG A 182 -12.45 36.15 -37.46
CA ARG A 182 -13.46 36.63 -36.51
C ARG A 182 -14.31 37.73 -37.15
N VAL A 183 -15.49 37.35 -37.64
CA VAL A 183 -16.50 38.32 -38.09
C VAL A 183 -17.22 38.87 -36.86
N PHE A 184 -17.07 40.18 -36.62
CA PHE A 184 -17.79 40.92 -35.58
C PHE A 184 -19.28 41.09 -35.93
#